data_AF-A0A1B5L0D3-F1
#
_entry.id   AF-A0A1B5L0D3-F1
#
_cell.length_a   1.000
_cell.length_b   1.000
_cell.length_c   1.000
_cell.angle_alpha   90.00
_cell.angle_beta   90.00
_cell.angle_gamma   90.00
#
_symmetry.space_group_name_H-M   'P 1'
#
loop_
_entity.id
_entity.type
_entity.pdbx_description
1 polymer ?
#
loop_
_entity_poly.entity_id
_entity_poly.type
_entity_poly.pdbx_seq_one_letter_code
_entity_poly.pdbx_strand_id
1 'polypeptide(L)'
;MDPIPQGAGPEDAADAVRHEIAQLEERLAAAKARLPKTAKTAATPPPQPPLDSPTHYLLLLSDSQLPIGSFAFSSGLESYLAHSHSRPPRRPSFSAFLPLSLSSFAGTTLPFVLAAHRDPSSLVSLDDQLDAAVVCTVGRRASVAQGRALLSVWERSFRAALPAGATHPPALGELGALLRQAPAGGGGADGVPAASAHLAPLFGVVCALVGLSLRQTAYVYMVSHAKALVSAAVRAGVFGPYQAQNVLAGEQVQSMIARVIDREWDTPVEEAGQGVPVMDLWIGRHEMLYSRIFNS
;
A
#
# COMPACT_ATOMS: atom_id res chain seq x y z
N MET A 1 -32.48 59.15 -46.43
CA MET A 1 -32.86 57.84 -45.86
C MET A 1 -31.71 56.91 -46.19
N ASP A 2 -30.68 56.93 -45.35
CA ASP A 2 -29.48 56.11 -45.53
C ASP A 2 -29.66 54.77 -44.80
N PRO A 3 -29.34 53.62 -45.43
CA PRO A 3 -29.48 52.32 -44.78
C PRO A 3 -28.27 51.98 -43.91
N ILE A 4 -28.58 51.37 -42.77
CA ILE A 4 -27.72 50.88 -41.69
C ILE A 4 -26.85 49.70 -42.17
N PRO A 5 -25.56 49.59 -41.77
CA PRO A 5 -24.69 48.49 -42.15
C PRO A 5 -25.09 47.18 -41.45
N GLN A 6 -25.29 46.10 -42.23
CA GLN A 6 -25.52 44.76 -41.70
C GLN A 6 -24.19 44.15 -41.24
N GLY A 7 -24.08 43.81 -39.95
CA GLY A 7 -22.94 43.11 -39.36
C GLY A 7 -22.90 41.64 -39.78
N ALA A 8 -21.67 41.11 -39.91
CA ALA A 8 -21.39 39.71 -40.26
C ALA A 8 -22.16 38.74 -39.34
N GLY A 9 -22.93 37.84 -39.95
CA GLY A 9 -23.79 36.91 -39.24
C GLY A 9 -23.01 35.76 -38.59
N PRO A 10 -23.60 35.06 -37.60
CA PRO A 10 -23.00 33.89 -36.95
C PRO A 10 -22.69 32.72 -37.91
N GLU A 11 -23.26 32.73 -39.13
CA GLU A 11 -22.99 31.75 -40.18
C GLU A 11 -21.59 31.94 -40.81
N ASP A 12 -21.11 33.18 -40.97
CA ASP A 12 -19.76 33.46 -41.50
C ASP A 12 -18.66 32.95 -40.54
N ALA A 13 -18.91 33.02 -39.23
CA ALA A 13 -17.99 32.50 -38.22
C ALA A 13 -17.95 30.96 -38.25
N ALA A 14 -19.09 30.30 -38.46
CA ALA A 14 -19.15 28.84 -38.59
C ALA A 14 -18.47 28.35 -39.86
N ASP A 15 -18.56 29.10 -40.96
CA ASP A 15 -17.90 28.79 -42.23
C ASP A 15 -16.39 29.01 -42.17
N ALA A 16 -15.93 30.04 -41.45
CA ALA A 16 -14.51 30.24 -41.18
C ALA A 16 -13.91 29.06 -40.39
N VAL A 17 -14.61 28.57 -39.36
CA VAL A 17 -14.16 27.42 -38.56
C VAL A 17 -14.18 26.13 -39.39
N ARG A 18 -15.20 25.92 -40.25
CA ARG A 18 -15.23 24.77 -41.17
C ARG A 18 -14.06 24.79 -42.16
N HIS A 19 -13.70 25.96 -42.67
CA HIS A 19 -12.54 26.12 -43.55
C HIS A 19 -11.22 25.84 -42.81
N GLU A 20 -11.09 26.30 -41.57
CA GLU A 20 -9.92 26.02 -40.73
C GLU A 20 -9.77 24.52 -40.44
N ILE A 21 -10.86 23.82 -40.14
CA ILE A 21 -10.86 22.35 -39.94
C ILE A 21 -10.36 21.64 -41.20
N ALA A 22 -10.87 22.02 -42.38
CA ALA A 22 -10.44 21.41 -43.63
C ALA A 22 -8.93 21.61 -43.90
N GLN A 23 -8.40 22.80 -43.63
CA GLN A 23 -6.96 23.07 -43.75
C GLN A 23 -6.13 22.25 -42.74
N LEU A 24 -6.62 22.08 -41.50
CA LEU A 24 -5.95 21.27 -40.49
C LEU A 24 -5.94 19.78 -40.85
N GLU A 25 -7.03 19.26 -41.42
CA GLU A 25 -7.12 17.88 -41.90
C GLU A 25 -6.15 17.61 -43.05
N GLU A 26 -6.03 18.55 -43.99
CA GLU A 26 -5.07 18.44 -45.09
C GLU A 26 -3.61 18.44 -44.58
N ARG A 27 -3.29 19.34 -43.64
CA ARG A 27 -1.98 19.38 -42.98
C ARG A 27 -1.68 18.08 -42.22
N LEU A 28 -2.68 17.51 -41.55
CA LEU A 28 -2.55 16.22 -40.86
C LEU A 28 -2.29 15.08 -41.85
N ALA A 29 -2.99 15.06 -42.99
CA ALA A 29 -2.79 14.06 -44.04
C ALA A 29 -1.37 14.14 -44.62
N ALA A 30 -0.88 15.35 -44.91
CA ALA A 30 0.48 15.58 -45.39
C ALA A 30 1.54 15.16 -44.34
N ALA A 31 1.29 15.43 -43.06
CA ALA A 31 2.17 15.00 -41.97
C ALA A 31 2.20 13.46 -41.83
N LYS A 32 1.04 12.80 -41.91
CA LYS A 32 0.93 11.32 -41.90
C LYS A 32 1.64 10.68 -43.10
N ALA A 33 1.61 11.32 -44.27
CA ALA A 33 2.32 10.85 -45.46
C ALA A 33 3.85 10.93 -45.32
N ARG A 34 4.35 11.89 -44.53
CA ARG A 34 5.79 12.08 -44.25
C ARG A 34 6.31 11.20 -43.11
N LEU A 35 5.43 10.57 -42.33
CA LEU A 35 5.81 9.66 -41.28
C LEU A 35 6.28 8.32 -41.90
N PRO A 36 7.49 7.83 -41.62
CA PRO A 36 7.94 6.55 -42.15
C PRO A 36 7.00 5.43 -41.69
N LYS A 37 6.49 4.65 -42.65
CA LYS A 37 5.61 3.50 -42.39
C LYS A 37 6.42 2.39 -41.72
N THR A 38 6.46 2.36 -40.39
CA THR A 38 6.71 1.11 -39.67
C THR A 38 5.59 0.14 -40.05
N ALA A 39 5.95 -1.01 -40.60
CA ALA A 39 5.03 -1.99 -41.15
C ALA A 39 3.90 -2.31 -40.15
N LYS A 40 2.67 -1.94 -40.49
CA LYS A 40 1.46 -2.49 -39.86
C LYS A 40 1.29 -3.93 -40.33
N THR A 41 1.71 -4.88 -39.53
CA THR A 41 1.19 -6.25 -39.58
C THR A 41 -0.32 -6.21 -39.32
N ALA A 42 -1.08 -6.97 -40.12
CA ALA A 42 -2.51 -7.13 -39.99
C ALA A 42 -2.89 -7.46 -38.54
N ALA A 43 -3.84 -6.72 -37.97
CA ALA A 43 -4.34 -6.95 -36.62
C ALA A 43 -5.17 -8.24 -36.61
N THR A 44 -4.51 -9.37 -36.36
CA THR A 44 -5.08 -10.43 -35.55
C THR A 44 -5.62 -9.77 -34.26
N PRO A 45 -6.83 -10.10 -33.76
CA PRO A 45 -7.21 -9.65 -32.42
C PRO A 45 -6.03 -9.99 -31.50
N PRO A 46 -5.59 -9.05 -30.63
CA PRO A 46 -4.45 -9.32 -29.76
C PRO A 46 -4.73 -10.66 -29.09
N PRO A 47 -3.76 -11.61 -29.05
CA PRO A 47 -3.93 -12.81 -28.26
C PRO A 47 -4.38 -12.33 -26.89
N GLN A 48 -5.58 -12.75 -26.45
CA GLN A 48 -5.99 -12.44 -25.10
C GLN A 48 -4.85 -12.90 -24.20
N PRO A 49 -4.27 -12.02 -23.38
CA PRO A 49 -3.17 -12.43 -22.53
C PRO A 49 -3.67 -13.62 -21.71
N PRO A 50 -2.86 -14.67 -21.56
CA PRO A 50 -3.26 -15.83 -20.78
C PRO A 50 -3.40 -15.40 -19.32
N LEU A 51 -4.58 -14.90 -18.91
CA LEU A 51 -4.89 -14.39 -17.56
C LEU A 51 -3.65 -13.82 -16.87
N ASP A 52 -3.19 -12.65 -17.32
CA ASP A 52 -2.00 -11.98 -16.79
C ASP A 52 -2.04 -11.96 -15.25
N SER A 53 -1.05 -12.63 -14.66
CA SER A 53 -0.97 -13.05 -13.26
C SER A 53 -0.98 -11.95 -12.16
N PRO A 54 -0.71 -10.64 -12.37
CA PRO A 54 -0.69 -9.68 -11.25
C PRO A 54 -2.05 -9.44 -10.58
N THR A 55 -3.17 -9.55 -11.31
CA THR A 55 -4.50 -9.40 -10.69
C THR A 55 -4.76 -10.53 -9.70
N HIS A 56 -4.33 -11.75 -10.01
CA HIS A 56 -4.49 -12.89 -9.11
C HIS A 56 -3.72 -12.67 -7.80
N TYR A 57 -2.44 -12.30 -7.89
CA TYR A 57 -1.63 -12.04 -6.69
C TYR A 57 -2.08 -10.79 -5.93
N LEU A 58 -2.61 -9.78 -6.61
CA LEU A 58 -3.24 -8.62 -5.95
C LEU A 58 -4.40 -9.08 -5.08
N LEU A 59 -5.28 -9.94 -5.61
CA LEU A 59 -6.41 -10.48 -4.84
C LEU A 59 -5.91 -11.29 -3.64
N LEU A 60 -4.94 -12.19 -3.84
CA LEU A 60 -4.36 -13.00 -2.75
C LEU A 60 -3.71 -12.15 -1.65
N LEU A 61 -2.89 -11.16 -2.03
CA LEU A 61 -2.21 -10.28 -1.08
C LEU A 61 -3.17 -9.31 -0.38
N SER A 62 -4.28 -8.97 -1.01
CA SER A 62 -5.34 -8.16 -0.42
C SER A 62 -6.30 -8.97 0.46
N ASP A 63 -6.24 -10.30 0.44
CA ASP A 63 -7.18 -11.15 1.16
C ASP A 63 -6.98 -11.05 2.68
N SER A 64 -8.09 -10.92 3.43
CA SER A 64 -8.07 -10.98 4.89
C SER A 64 -7.66 -12.35 5.46
N GLN A 65 -7.72 -13.40 4.65
CA GLN A 65 -7.32 -14.77 4.99
C GLN A 65 -5.83 -15.05 4.72
N LEU A 66 -5.08 -14.08 4.17
CA LEU A 66 -3.64 -14.22 4.03
C LEU A 66 -3.02 -14.56 5.41
N PRO A 67 -2.29 -15.68 5.56
CA PRO A 67 -1.94 -16.23 6.87
C PRO A 67 -0.72 -15.52 7.49
N ILE A 68 -0.75 -14.19 7.51
CA ILE A 68 0.23 -13.32 8.15
C ILE A 68 -0.18 -12.88 9.56
N GLY A 69 -1.38 -13.27 10.01
CA GLY A 69 -1.85 -13.02 11.37
C GLY A 69 -2.40 -11.61 11.61
N SER A 70 -2.59 -10.77 10.59
CA SER A 70 -3.08 -9.38 10.74
C SER A 70 -4.42 -9.28 11.47
N PHE A 71 -5.25 -10.32 11.42
CA PHE A 71 -6.50 -10.39 12.18
C PHE A 71 -6.28 -10.31 13.69
N ALA A 72 -5.17 -10.83 14.22
CA ALA A 72 -4.90 -10.84 15.66
C ALA A 72 -4.52 -9.45 16.21
N PHE A 73 -4.18 -8.48 15.36
CA PHE A 73 -3.66 -7.18 15.75
C PHE A 73 -4.73 -6.09 15.67
N SER A 74 -4.72 -5.17 16.65
CA SER A 74 -5.63 -4.02 16.71
C SER A 74 -4.92 -2.69 16.46
N SER A 75 -3.60 -2.70 16.37
CA SER A 75 -2.77 -1.49 16.14
C SER A 75 -3.12 -0.35 17.12
N GLY A 76 -3.33 -0.69 18.39
CA GLY A 76 -3.63 0.26 19.45
C GLY A 76 -5.12 0.65 19.59
N LEU A 77 -6.02 0.14 18.74
CA LEU A 77 -7.45 0.45 18.84
C LEU A 77 -8.05 0.00 20.18
N GLU A 78 -7.68 -1.20 20.66
CA GLU A 78 -8.20 -1.72 21.93
C GLU A 78 -7.78 -0.84 23.11
N SER A 79 -6.50 -0.45 23.16
CA SER A 79 -5.98 0.52 24.12
C SER A 79 -6.68 1.87 24.02
N TYR A 80 -6.87 2.38 22.80
CA TYR A 80 -7.56 3.64 22.57
C TYR A 80 -8.98 3.60 23.16
N LEU A 81 -9.73 2.53 22.87
CA LEU A 81 -11.06 2.33 23.43
C LEU A 81 -10.99 2.26 24.96
N ALA A 82 -10.19 1.36 25.52
CA ALA A 82 -10.12 1.15 26.98
C ALA A 82 -9.78 2.42 27.76
N HIS A 83 -8.83 3.23 27.28
CA HIS A 83 -8.39 4.44 27.98
C HIS A 83 -9.29 5.66 27.73
N SER A 84 -10.05 5.67 26.63
CA SER A 84 -10.97 6.77 26.32
C SER A 84 -12.31 6.65 27.05
N HIS A 85 -12.70 5.45 27.49
CA HIS A 85 -13.94 5.25 28.27
C HIS A 85 -13.90 5.95 29.64
N SER A 86 -12.71 6.23 30.20
CA SER A 86 -12.55 6.78 31.54
C SER A 86 -12.71 8.30 31.63
N ARG A 87 -12.94 9.02 30.52
CA ARG A 87 -12.91 10.49 30.50
C ARG A 87 -14.13 11.13 29.80
N PRO A 88 -15.26 11.38 30.52
CA PRO A 88 -16.34 12.21 29.99
C PRO A 88 -15.85 13.63 29.66
N PRO A 89 -16.41 14.31 28.63
CA PRO A 89 -17.63 13.97 27.89
C PRO A 89 -17.42 13.26 26.54
N ARG A 90 -16.17 12.98 26.12
CA ARG A 90 -15.88 12.48 24.77
C ARG A 90 -15.78 10.96 24.74
N ARG A 91 -16.79 10.30 24.16
CA ARG A 91 -16.73 8.86 23.85
C ARG A 91 -15.66 8.60 22.78
N PRO A 92 -14.91 7.48 22.85
CA PRO A 92 -14.02 7.11 21.76
C PRO A 92 -14.80 6.97 20.46
N SER A 93 -14.22 7.45 19.37
CA SER A 93 -14.81 7.33 18.04
C SER A 93 -13.82 6.71 17.08
N PHE A 94 -14.25 5.65 16.39
CA PHE A 94 -13.46 5.05 15.31
C PHE A 94 -13.19 6.06 14.19
N SER A 95 -14.13 6.98 13.91
CA SER A 95 -13.93 8.03 12.90
C SER A 95 -12.82 9.03 13.28
N ALA A 96 -12.51 9.17 14.57
CA ALA A 96 -11.39 9.98 15.05
C ALA A 96 -10.08 9.17 15.07
N PHE A 97 -10.15 7.87 15.35
CA PHE A 97 -8.99 6.99 15.42
C PHE A 97 -8.43 6.60 14.04
N LEU A 98 -9.30 6.27 13.08
CA LEU A 98 -8.89 5.75 11.78
C LEU A 98 -7.94 6.70 11.01
N PRO A 99 -8.20 8.01 10.89
CA PRO A 99 -7.28 8.93 10.21
C PRO A 99 -5.91 9.02 10.89
N LEU A 100 -5.89 9.01 12.23
CA LEU A 100 -4.65 9.02 13.02
C LEU A 100 -3.84 7.75 12.79
N SER A 101 -4.52 6.59 12.80
CA SER A 101 -3.86 5.31 12.57
C SER A 101 -3.33 5.17 11.15
N LEU A 102 -4.10 5.59 10.13
CA LEU A 102 -3.64 5.59 8.73
C LEU A 102 -2.44 6.52 8.54
N SER A 103 -2.50 7.73 9.09
CA SER A 103 -1.40 8.70 9.01
C SER A 103 -0.13 8.20 9.68
N SER A 104 -0.27 7.60 10.86
CA SER A 104 0.82 7.03 11.65
C SER A 104 1.46 5.83 10.95
N PHE A 105 0.63 4.89 10.47
CA PHE A 105 1.10 3.72 9.75
C PHE A 105 1.79 4.11 8.44
N ALA A 106 1.18 4.99 7.63
CA ALA A 106 1.80 5.45 6.40
C ALA A 106 3.16 6.10 6.63
N GLY A 107 3.27 7.06 7.56
CA GLY A 107 4.52 7.78 7.80
C GLY A 107 5.66 6.92 8.35
N THR A 108 5.34 5.81 9.04
CA THR A 108 6.36 4.93 9.65
C THR A 108 6.75 3.75 8.78
N THR A 109 5.87 3.28 7.89
CA THR A 109 6.11 2.01 7.17
C THR A 109 6.02 2.13 5.65
N LEU A 110 5.25 3.07 5.10
CA LEU A 110 5.04 3.17 3.65
C LEU A 110 6.32 3.54 2.88
N PRO A 111 7.20 4.44 3.35
CA PRO A 111 8.50 4.70 2.70
C PRO A 111 9.33 3.42 2.51
N PHE A 112 9.34 2.54 3.50
CA PHE A 112 10.05 1.26 3.43
C PHE A 112 9.42 0.27 2.44
N VAL A 113 8.09 0.23 2.36
CA VAL A 113 7.38 -0.57 1.33
C VAL A 113 7.75 -0.08 -0.08
N LEU A 114 7.73 1.24 -0.29
CA LEU A 114 8.01 1.84 -1.58
C LEU A 114 9.48 1.67 -1.98
N ALA A 115 10.41 1.90 -1.06
CA ALA A 115 11.85 1.71 -1.28
C ALA A 115 12.17 0.25 -1.63
N ALA A 116 11.64 -0.71 -0.86
CA ALA A 116 11.89 -2.13 -1.10
C ALA A 116 11.23 -2.65 -2.38
N HIS A 117 10.12 -2.07 -2.81
CA HIS A 117 9.51 -2.38 -4.11
C HIS A 117 10.36 -1.84 -5.28
N ARG A 118 10.85 -0.59 -5.16
CA ARG A 118 11.71 0.05 -6.17
C ARG A 118 13.06 -0.65 -6.32
N ASP A 119 13.68 -1.03 -5.20
CA ASP A 119 14.94 -1.77 -5.17
C ASP A 119 14.87 -2.97 -4.22
N PRO A 120 14.44 -4.14 -4.73
CA PRO A 120 14.36 -5.36 -3.93
C PRO A 120 15.70 -5.87 -3.40
N SER A 121 16.84 -5.43 -3.96
CA SER A 121 18.16 -5.85 -3.48
C SER A 121 18.53 -5.20 -2.14
N SER A 122 17.91 -4.06 -1.81
CA SER A 122 18.12 -3.32 -0.56
C SER A 122 17.40 -3.92 0.66
N LEU A 123 16.66 -5.02 0.51
CA LEU A 123 15.78 -5.59 1.54
C LEU A 123 16.44 -5.76 2.92
N VAL A 124 17.65 -6.33 2.98
CA VAL A 124 18.34 -6.59 4.25
C VAL A 124 18.70 -5.28 4.96
N SER A 125 19.16 -4.28 4.21
CA SER A 125 19.46 -2.94 4.73
C SER A 125 18.19 -2.22 5.20
N LEU A 126 17.10 -2.30 4.42
CA LEU A 126 15.82 -1.70 4.79
C LEU A 126 15.17 -2.38 6.02
N ASP A 127 15.37 -3.70 6.18
CA ASP A 127 14.94 -4.43 7.36
C ASP A 127 15.65 -3.93 8.63
N ASP A 128 16.99 -3.77 8.57
CA ASP A 128 17.81 -3.26 9.67
C ASP A 128 17.47 -1.80 10.02
N GLN A 129 17.34 -0.93 9.01
CA GLN A 129 16.94 0.46 9.21
C GLN A 129 15.56 0.60 9.84
N LEU A 130 14.59 -0.21 9.40
CA LEU A 130 13.26 -0.21 10.01
C LEU A 130 13.30 -0.74 11.45
N ASP A 131 14.09 -1.79 11.72
CA ASP A 131 14.26 -2.30 13.08
C ASP A 131 14.81 -1.25 14.04
N ALA A 132 15.78 -0.46 13.57
CA ALA A 132 16.37 0.66 14.30
C ALA A 132 15.40 1.84 14.49
N ALA A 133 14.50 2.08 13.53
CA ALA A 133 13.56 3.21 13.55
C ALA A 133 12.29 2.95 14.42
N VAL A 134 11.89 1.69 14.60
CA VAL A 134 10.66 1.36 15.36
C VAL A 134 10.89 1.42 16.86
N VAL A 135 10.47 2.52 17.48
CA VAL A 135 10.58 2.74 18.94
C VAL A 135 9.60 1.88 19.74
N CYS A 136 8.38 1.68 19.23
CA CYS A 136 7.34 0.93 19.95
C CYS A 136 7.62 -0.58 19.89
N THR A 137 8.05 -1.18 21.02
CA THR A 137 8.40 -2.60 21.12
C THR A 137 7.26 -3.53 20.72
N VAL A 138 6.02 -3.17 21.06
CA VAL A 138 4.81 -3.91 20.70
C VAL A 138 4.60 -3.88 19.18
N GLY A 139 4.68 -2.69 18.57
CA GLY A 139 4.60 -2.51 17.12
C GLY A 139 5.73 -3.23 16.38
N ARG A 140 6.96 -3.21 16.93
CA ARG A 140 8.12 -3.93 16.41
C ARG A 140 7.83 -5.43 16.33
N ARG A 141 7.37 -6.04 17.44
CA ARG A 141 7.03 -7.47 17.46
C ARG A 141 5.89 -7.83 16.50
N ALA A 142 4.87 -6.97 16.39
CA ALA A 142 3.78 -7.16 15.44
C ALA A 142 4.29 -7.18 13.99
N SER A 143 5.11 -6.18 13.63
CA SER A 143 5.71 -6.06 12.30
C SER A 143 6.61 -7.25 11.95
N VAL A 144 7.45 -7.70 12.90
CA VAL A 144 8.32 -8.87 12.73
C VAL A 144 7.51 -10.17 12.62
N ALA A 145 6.49 -10.36 13.45
CA ALA A 145 5.65 -11.55 13.39
C ALA A 145 4.92 -11.67 12.03
N GLN A 146 4.34 -10.56 11.55
CA GLN A 146 3.66 -10.53 10.26
C GLN A 146 4.64 -10.70 9.08
N GLY A 147 5.82 -10.08 9.13
CA GLY A 147 6.82 -10.21 8.07
C GLY A 147 7.41 -11.62 7.98
N ARG A 148 7.73 -12.28 9.11
CA ARG A 148 8.17 -13.69 9.13
C ARG A 148 7.11 -14.64 8.59
N ALA A 149 5.84 -14.38 8.90
CA ALA A 149 4.74 -15.15 8.34
C ALA A 149 4.63 -14.93 6.81
N LEU A 150 4.80 -13.69 6.34
CA LEU A 150 4.81 -13.39 4.90
C LEU A 150 5.97 -14.09 4.18
N LEU A 151 7.18 -14.08 4.76
CA LEU A 151 8.32 -14.81 4.23
C LEU A 151 8.03 -16.31 4.14
N SER A 152 7.35 -16.87 5.13
CA SER A 152 6.94 -18.29 5.12
C SER A 152 5.93 -18.59 4.01
N VAL A 153 4.97 -17.69 3.75
CA VAL A 153 4.02 -17.79 2.62
C VAL A 153 4.77 -17.72 1.29
N TRP A 154 5.74 -16.82 1.19
CA TRP A 154 6.59 -16.71 0.01
C TRP A 154 7.33 -18.01 -0.28
N GLU A 155 8.07 -18.53 0.70
CA GLU A 155 8.90 -19.73 0.55
C GLU A 155 8.07 -20.99 0.22
N ARG A 156 6.88 -21.13 0.83
CA ARG A 156 6.04 -22.34 0.71
C ARG A 156 5.03 -22.30 -0.43
N SER A 157 4.67 -21.11 -0.92
CA SER A 157 3.56 -20.98 -1.87
C SER A 157 3.93 -20.13 -3.08
N PHE A 158 4.23 -18.85 -2.90
CA PHE A 158 4.34 -17.93 -4.04
C PHE A 158 5.56 -18.24 -4.92
N ARG A 159 6.70 -18.57 -4.31
CA ARG A 159 7.95 -18.85 -5.04
C ARG A 159 7.78 -19.99 -6.06
N ALA A 160 7.09 -21.07 -5.69
CA ALA A 160 6.90 -22.23 -6.56
C ALA A 160 5.86 -21.99 -7.66
N ALA A 161 4.96 -21.02 -7.47
CA ALA A 161 3.89 -20.69 -8.40
C ALA A 161 4.31 -19.66 -9.47
N LEU A 162 5.48 -19.05 -9.35
CA LEU A 162 6.00 -18.11 -10.34
C LEU A 162 6.57 -18.84 -11.56
N PRO A 163 6.47 -18.27 -12.78
CA PRO A 163 6.96 -18.90 -14.00
C PRO A 163 8.44 -19.28 -13.93
N ALA A 164 8.78 -20.47 -14.44
CA ALA A 164 10.17 -20.93 -14.52
C ALA A 164 10.99 -19.97 -15.40
N GLY A 165 11.96 -19.28 -14.80
CA GLY A 165 12.77 -18.24 -15.45
C GLY A 165 12.65 -16.85 -14.82
N ALA A 166 11.70 -16.63 -13.92
CA ALA A 166 11.67 -15.43 -13.09
C ALA A 166 12.93 -15.39 -12.21
N THR A 167 13.83 -14.44 -12.49
CA THR A 167 15.01 -14.22 -11.65
C THR A 167 14.55 -13.51 -10.38
N HIS A 168 14.61 -14.21 -9.24
CA HIS A 168 14.29 -13.59 -7.95
C HIS A 168 15.55 -12.95 -7.36
N PRO A 169 15.45 -11.75 -6.78
CA PRO A 169 16.54 -11.13 -6.03
C PRO A 169 17.04 -12.11 -4.96
N PRO A 170 18.37 -12.24 -4.79
CA PRO A 170 18.94 -13.08 -3.74
C PRO A 170 18.53 -12.62 -2.34
N ALA A 171 18.08 -11.37 -2.20
CA ALA A 171 17.78 -10.71 -0.94
C ALA A 171 16.76 -11.46 -0.05
N LEU A 172 15.71 -12.09 -0.61
CA LEU A 172 14.79 -12.92 0.19
C LEU A 172 15.47 -14.19 0.73
N GLY A 173 16.33 -14.81 -0.08
CA GLY A 173 17.10 -15.99 0.32
C GLY A 173 18.18 -15.66 1.34
N GLU A 174 18.83 -14.50 1.18
CA GLU A 174 19.80 -13.93 2.11
C GLU A 174 19.17 -13.61 3.46
N LEU A 175 18.05 -12.88 3.47
CA LEU A 175 17.29 -12.61 4.69
C LEU A 175 16.89 -13.93 5.38
N GLY A 176 16.36 -14.91 4.63
CA GLY A 176 16.04 -16.23 5.17
C GLY A 176 17.26 -16.97 5.74
N ALA A 177 18.45 -16.80 5.16
CA ALA A 177 19.69 -17.38 5.67
C ALA A 177 20.14 -16.70 6.97
N LEU A 178 20.09 -15.37 7.05
CA LEU A 178 20.39 -14.59 8.25
C LEU A 178 19.46 -14.98 9.40
N LEU A 179 18.17 -15.16 9.12
CA LEU A 179 17.18 -15.61 10.11
C LEU A 179 17.47 -17.01 10.67
N ARG A 180 18.04 -17.92 9.86
CA ARG A 180 18.41 -19.28 10.30
C ARG A 180 19.72 -19.33 11.07
N GLN A 181 20.62 -18.38 10.81
CA GLN A 181 21.90 -18.26 11.51
C GLN A 181 21.76 -17.62 12.90
N ALA A 182 20.62 -16.99 13.19
CA ALA A 182 20.32 -16.46 14.52
C ALA A 182 20.24 -17.63 15.55
N PRO A 183 21.05 -17.61 16.62
CA PRO A 183 21.01 -18.66 17.63
C PRO A 183 19.64 -18.69 18.32
N ALA A 184 19.15 -19.89 18.61
CA ALA A 184 17.85 -20.13 19.26
C ALA A 184 17.69 -19.49 20.65
N GLY A 185 18.77 -18.91 21.20
CA GLY A 185 18.83 -18.21 22.49
C GLY A 185 18.98 -16.68 22.42
N GLY A 186 18.93 -16.07 21.23
CA GLY A 186 19.01 -14.61 21.07
C GLY A 186 20.43 -14.06 21.06
N GLY A 187 20.88 -13.66 19.86
CA GLY A 187 22.00 -12.75 19.66
C GLY A 187 23.37 -13.40 19.44
N GLY A 188 24.12 -12.84 18.48
CA GLY A 188 25.58 -13.02 18.41
C GLY A 188 26.28 -12.38 19.62
N ALA A 189 27.58 -12.14 19.52
CA ALA A 189 28.41 -11.61 20.61
C ALA A 189 27.85 -10.34 21.30
N ASP A 190 26.97 -9.58 20.64
CA ASP A 190 26.35 -8.33 21.12
C ASP A 190 24.83 -8.41 21.40
N GLY A 191 24.19 -9.58 21.32
CA GLY A 191 22.76 -9.72 21.63
C GLY A 191 21.77 -9.27 20.54
N VAL A 192 22.24 -8.62 19.47
CA VAL A 192 21.39 -8.10 18.37
C VAL A 192 21.18 -9.18 17.29
N PRO A 193 19.94 -9.44 16.83
CA PRO A 193 19.67 -10.33 15.70
C PRO A 193 20.21 -9.77 14.38
N ALA A 194 20.79 -10.61 13.53
CA ALA A 194 21.32 -10.20 12.22
C ALA A 194 20.23 -9.84 11.18
N ALA A 195 18.98 -10.20 11.46
CA ALA A 195 17.81 -9.86 10.66
C ALA A 195 16.53 -10.02 11.48
N SER A 196 15.55 -9.17 11.20
CA SER A 196 14.26 -9.13 11.89
C SER A 196 13.13 -9.70 11.05
N ALA A 197 13.11 -9.41 9.75
CA ALA A 197 12.02 -9.70 8.80
C ALA A 197 10.73 -8.93 9.11
N HIS A 198 10.82 -7.60 9.07
CA HIS A 198 9.71 -6.67 9.15
C HIS A 198 8.77 -6.77 7.94
N LEU A 199 7.47 -6.59 8.21
CA LEU A 199 6.45 -6.69 7.18
C LEU A 199 6.65 -5.69 6.03
N ALA A 200 7.00 -4.43 6.32
CA ALA A 200 6.97 -3.36 5.31
C ALA A 200 7.98 -3.59 4.16
N PRO A 201 9.29 -3.73 4.38
CA PRO A 201 10.24 -4.05 3.32
C PRO A 201 9.88 -5.36 2.60
N LEU A 202 9.51 -6.40 3.35
CA LEU A 202 9.13 -7.71 2.77
C LEU A 202 7.91 -7.62 1.86
N PHE A 203 6.89 -6.87 2.26
CA PHE A 203 5.68 -6.69 1.47
C PHE A 203 5.98 -5.98 0.15
N GLY A 204 6.83 -4.95 0.18
CA GLY A 204 7.32 -4.26 -1.02
C GLY A 204 8.01 -5.21 -2.00
N VAL A 205 8.98 -6.00 -1.51
CA VAL A 205 9.71 -6.98 -2.33
C VAL A 205 8.78 -8.05 -2.90
N VAL A 206 7.93 -8.66 -2.05
CA VAL A 206 7.02 -9.72 -2.50
C VAL A 206 6.11 -9.20 -3.60
N CYS A 207 5.54 -8.00 -3.43
CA CYS A 207 4.69 -7.39 -4.44
C CYS A 207 5.42 -7.09 -5.74
N ALA A 208 6.66 -6.58 -5.69
CA ALA A 208 7.47 -6.36 -6.88
C ALA A 208 7.69 -7.68 -7.64
N LEU A 209 7.95 -8.77 -6.93
CA LEU A 209 8.21 -10.07 -7.53
C LEU A 209 6.99 -10.75 -8.15
N VAL A 210 5.80 -10.51 -7.60
CA VAL A 210 4.55 -11.01 -8.20
C VAL A 210 3.97 -10.06 -9.26
N GLY A 211 4.70 -8.99 -9.61
CA GLY A 211 4.36 -8.09 -10.71
C GLY A 211 3.32 -7.03 -10.37
N LEU A 212 3.06 -6.75 -9.09
CA LEU A 212 2.21 -5.63 -8.70
C LEU A 212 2.94 -4.32 -9.00
N SER A 213 2.23 -3.34 -9.58
CA SER A 213 2.78 -1.98 -9.72
C SER A 213 2.98 -1.33 -8.34
N LEU A 214 3.93 -0.39 -8.25
CA LEU A 214 4.23 0.34 -7.02
C LEU A 214 2.98 0.97 -6.39
N ARG A 215 2.08 1.52 -7.21
CA ARG A 215 0.81 2.12 -6.76
C ARG A 215 -0.17 1.07 -6.21
N GLN A 216 -0.29 -0.09 -6.87
CA GLN A 216 -1.10 -1.20 -6.37
C GLN A 216 -0.55 -1.71 -5.03
N THR A 217 0.77 -1.88 -4.91
CA THR A 217 1.44 -2.28 -3.67
C THR A 217 1.11 -1.33 -2.53
N ALA A 218 1.30 -0.02 -2.73
CA ALA A 218 1.00 0.99 -1.72
C ALA A 218 -0.48 0.94 -1.29
N TYR A 219 -1.39 0.83 -2.26
CA TYR A 219 -2.83 0.78 -1.98
C TYR A 219 -3.23 -0.49 -1.22
N VAL A 220 -2.78 -1.67 -1.67
CA VAL A 220 -3.07 -2.94 -1.00
C VAL A 220 -2.51 -2.94 0.43
N TYR A 221 -1.31 -2.41 0.63
CA TYR A 221 -0.69 -2.31 1.95
C TYR A 221 -1.54 -1.45 2.90
N MET A 222 -1.92 -0.24 2.46
CA MET A 222 -2.71 0.69 3.27
C MET A 222 -4.16 0.24 3.49
N VAL A 223 -4.81 -0.33 2.47
CA VAL A 223 -6.17 -0.85 2.63
C VAL A 223 -6.20 -2.10 3.51
N SER A 224 -5.14 -2.91 3.53
CA SER A 224 -5.04 -4.06 4.44
C SER A 224 -4.99 -3.63 5.89
N HIS A 225 -4.29 -2.54 6.20
CA HIS A 225 -4.31 -1.93 7.54
C HIS A 225 -5.72 -1.44 7.91
N ALA A 226 -6.39 -0.71 7.01
CA ALA A 226 -7.76 -0.26 7.23
C ALA A 226 -8.73 -1.44 7.48
N LYS A 227 -8.62 -2.52 6.68
CA LYS A 227 -9.41 -3.76 6.86
C LYS A 227 -9.15 -4.40 8.22
N ALA A 228 -7.89 -4.47 8.66
CA ALA A 228 -7.53 -5.02 9.97
C ALA A 228 -8.15 -4.20 11.12
N LEU A 229 -8.07 -2.87 11.05
CA LEU A 229 -8.68 -1.97 12.03
C LEU A 229 -10.21 -2.08 12.06
N VAL A 230 -10.86 -2.12 10.90
CA VAL A 230 -12.31 -2.28 10.80
C VAL A 230 -12.72 -3.64 11.37
N SER A 231 -11.98 -4.71 11.09
CA SER A 231 -12.21 -6.03 11.68
C SER A 231 -12.07 -6.00 13.21
N ALA A 232 -11.02 -5.36 13.73
CA ALA A 232 -10.81 -5.19 15.16
C ALA A 232 -11.95 -4.39 15.82
N ALA A 233 -12.43 -3.33 15.18
CA ALA A 233 -13.55 -2.51 15.66
C ALA A 233 -14.87 -3.31 15.74
N VAL A 234 -15.15 -4.17 14.76
CA VAL A 234 -16.32 -5.06 14.81
C VAL A 234 -16.24 -6.00 16.02
N ARG A 235 -15.09 -6.65 16.21
CA ARG A 235 -14.88 -7.61 17.32
C ARG A 235 -14.87 -6.93 18.69
N ALA A 236 -14.45 -5.67 18.75
CA ALA A 236 -14.53 -4.83 19.95
C ALA A 236 -15.93 -4.26 20.20
N GLY A 237 -16.93 -4.58 19.36
CA GLY A 237 -18.31 -4.13 19.53
C GLY A 237 -18.55 -2.67 19.19
N VAL A 238 -17.64 -2.01 18.48
CA VAL A 238 -17.76 -0.58 18.11
C VAL A 238 -18.86 -0.37 17.07
N PHE A 239 -18.95 -1.27 16.09
CA PHE A 239 -20.00 -1.27 15.05
C PHE A 239 -20.24 -2.66 14.47
N GLY A 240 -21.39 -2.84 13.82
CA GLY A 240 -21.79 -4.10 13.19
C GLY A 240 -21.13 -4.36 11.82
N PRO A 241 -21.27 -5.57 11.25
CA PRO A 241 -20.63 -5.96 9.98
C PRO A 241 -21.09 -5.13 8.77
N TYR A 242 -22.35 -4.70 8.72
CA TYR A 242 -22.83 -3.82 7.63
C TYR A 242 -22.24 -2.42 7.72
N GLN A 243 -22.11 -1.87 8.94
CA GLN A 243 -21.46 -0.59 9.17
C GLN A 243 -19.97 -0.66 8.80
N ALA A 244 -19.31 -1.79 9.09
CA ALA A 244 -17.94 -2.05 8.67
C ALA A 244 -17.76 -2.01 7.15
N GLN A 245 -18.67 -2.65 6.40
CA GLN A 245 -18.63 -2.60 4.93
C GLN A 245 -18.95 -1.20 4.40
N ASN A 246 -19.88 -0.47 5.01
CA ASN A 246 -20.15 0.93 4.64
C ASN A 246 -18.91 1.81 4.83
N VAL A 247 -18.12 1.59 5.88
CA VAL A 247 -16.86 2.31 6.10
C VAL A 247 -15.85 1.96 5.00
N LEU A 248 -15.63 0.67 4.71
CA LEU A 248 -14.64 0.23 3.72
C LEU A 248 -15.02 0.60 2.27
N ALA A 249 -16.31 0.59 1.95
CA ALA A 249 -16.84 1.00 0.65
C ALA A 249 -16.95 2.53 0.50
N GLY A 250 -16.82 3.28 1.60
CA GLY A 250 -16.99 4.72 1.62
C GLY A 250 -15.83 5.45 0.94
N GLU A 251 -16.17 6.46 0.12
CA GLU A 251 -15.22 7.36 -0.54
C GLU A 251 -14.24 8.02 0.44
N GLN A 252 -14.68 8.24 1.67
CA GLN A 252 -13.84 8.84 2.71
C GLN A 252 -12.59 7.99 3.00
N VAL A 253 -12.72 6.68 3.16
CA VAL A 253 -11.57 5.79 3.46
C VAL A 253 -10.65 5.69 2.26
N GLN A 254 -11.22 5.53 1.06
CA GLN A 254 -10.45 5.53 -0.19
C GLN A 254 -9.64 6.82 -0.35
N SER A 255 -10.27 7.98 -0.10
CA SER A 255 -9.62 9.29 -0.18
C SER A 255 -8.55 9.48 0.89
N MET A 256 -8.76 8.97 2.10
CA MET A 256 -7.74 9.00 3.15
C MET A 256 -6.52 8.16 2.77
N ILE A 257 -6.74 6.95 2.25
CA ILE A 257 -5.68 6.06 1.77
C ILE A 257 -4.90 6.72 0.63
N ALA A 258 -5.59 7.23 -0.39
CA ALA A 258 -4.95 7.91 -1.52
C ALA A 258 -4.07 9.07 -1.04
N ARG A 259 -4.59 9.91 -0.14
CA ARG A 259 -3.87 11.08 0.39
C ARG A 259 -2.62 10.70 1.16
N VAL A 260 -2.65 9.67 2.00
CA VAL A 260 -1.44 9.27 2.74
C VAL A 260 -0.42 8.59 1.82
N ILE A 261 -0.87 7.90 0.76
CA ILE A 261 0.04 7.37 -0.26
C ILE A 261 0.71 8.50 -1.04
N ASP A 262 -0.06 9.50 -1.48
CA ASP A 262 0.49 10.65 -2.20
C ASP A 262 1.44 11.48 -1.32
N ARG A 263 1.13 11.60 -0.02
CA ARG A 263 1.98 12.27 0.96
C ARG A 263 3.35 11.59 1.10
N GLU A 264 3.38 10.26 1.16
CA GLU A 264 4.61 9.49 1.41
C GLU A 264 5.31 8.99 0.14
N TRP A 265 4.83 9.37 -1.04
CA TRP A 265 5.24 8.77 -2.31
C TRP A 265 6.75 8.88 -2.58
N ASP A 266 7.31 10.03 -2.24
CA ASP A 266 8.72 10.38 -2.45
C ASP A 266 9.47 10.60 -1.13
N THR A 267 8.87 10.26 0.01
CA THR A 267 9.52 10.35 1.33
C THR A 267 10.69 9.34 1.38
N PRO A 268 11.93 9.79 1.65
CA PRO A 268 13.06 8.89 1.84
C PRO A 268 12.93 8.14 3.18
N VAL A 269 13.54 6.95 3.29
CA VAL A 269 13.38 6.09 4.48
C VAL A 269 13.98 6.70 5.74
N GLU A 270 14.94 7.59 5.58
CA GLU A 270 15.60 8.35 6.64
C GLU A 270 14.67 9.41 7.26
N GLU A 271 13.64 9.84 6.53
CA GLU A 271 12.61 10.76 7.01
C GLU A 271 11.33 10.02 7.45
N ALA A 272 11.28 8.70 7.30
CA ALA A 272 10.17 7.90 7.79
C ALA A 272 10.12 7.92 9.32
N GLY A 273 8.95 8.16 9.89
CA GLY A 273 8.83 8.33 11.33
C GLY A 273 7.42 8.55 11.85
N GLN A 274 7.31 8.56 13.18
CA GLN A 274 6.04 8.72 13.87
C GLN A 274 5.55 10.17 13.84
N GLY A 275 4.61 10.47 12.94
CA GLY A 275 3.93 11.78 12.89
C GLY A 275 2.79 11.95 13.90
N VAL A 276 2.37 10.87 14.59
CA VAL A 276 1.26 10.86 15.54
C VAL A 276 1.67 10.16 16.84
N PRO A 277 2.43 10.82 17.74
CA PRO A 277 3.04 10.17 18.91
C PRO A 277 2.06 9.42 19.83
N VAL A 278 0.81 9.87 19.89
CA VAL A 278 -0.23 9.21 20.69
C VAL A 278 -0.57 7.80 20.19
N MET A 279 -0.37 7.52 18.90
CA MET A 279 -0.57 6.18 18.34
C MET A 279 0.42 5.18 18.92
N ASP A 280 1.71 5.53 18.98
CA ASP A 280 2.73 4.68 19.60
C ASP A 280 2.43 4.43 21.08
N LEU A 281 1.94 5.45 21.79
CA LEU A 281 1.52 5.30 23.18
C LEU A 281 0.36 4.30 23.31
N TRP A 282 -0.66 4.37 22.45
CA TRP A 282 -1.77 3.41 22.51
C TRP A 282 -1.35 1.99 22.12
N ILE A 283 -0.50 1.83 21.12
CA ILE A 283 0.05 0.52 20.76
C ILE A 283 0.87 -0.05 21.93
N GLY A 284 1.80 0.73 22.50
CA GLY A 284 2.64 0.30 23.61
C GLY A 284 1.85 -0.02 24.88
N ARG A 285 0.85 0.80 25.22
CA ARG A 285 -0.01 0.59 26.40
C ARG A 285 -0.92 -0.63 26.30
N HIS A 286 -1.00 -1.28 25.13
CA HIS A 286 -1.78 -2.51 24.99
C HIS A 286 -1.33 -3.62 25.92
N GLU A 287 -0.02 -3.72 26.19
CA GLU A 287 0.52 -4.68 27.15
C GLU A 287 0.05 -4.45 28.58
N MET A 288 -0.37 -3.23 28.90
CA MET A 288 -0.82 -2.82 30.24
C MET A 288 -2.32 -3.08 30.46
N LEU A 289 -3.05 -3.55 29.43
CA LEU A 289 -4.46 -3.86 29.56
C LEU A 289 -4.65 -5.15 30.36
N TYR A 290 -5.50 -5.09 31.40
CA TYR A 290 -5.82 -6.24 32.26
C TYR A 290 -6.50 -7.38 31.49
N SER A 291 -7.42 -7.05 30.58
CA SER A 291 -8.08 -8.00 29.69
C SER A 291 -7.83 -7.59 28.24
N ARG A 292 -7.45 -8.56 27.41
CA ARG A 292 -7.07 -8.34 26.01
C ARG A 292 -7.76 -9.34 25.11
N ILE A 293 -8.35 -8.86 24.01
CA ILE A 293 -8.88 -9.71 22.94
C ILE A 293 -7.95 -9.74 21.72
N PHE A 294 -7.01 -8.79 21.61
CA PHE A 294 -6.03 -8.73 20.53
C PHE A 294 -4.59 -8.89 21.02
N ASN A 295 -3.72 -9.26 20.11
CA ASN A 295 -2.28 -9.19 20.23
C ASN A 295 -1.89 -7.92 19.45
N SER A 296 -1.93 -6.72 20.05
CA SER A 296 -1.84 -5.45 19.29
C SER A 296 -0.58 -5.27 18.48
#